data_AF-A0A8B6DCW6-F1
#
_entry.id   AF-A0A8B6DCW6-F1
#
_cell.length_a   1.000
_cell.length_b   1.000
_cell.length_c   1.000
_cell.angle_alpha   90.00
_cell.angle_beta   90.00
_cell.angle_gamma   90.00
#
_symmetry.space_group_name_H-M   'P 1'
#
loop_
_entity.id
_entity.type
_entity.pdbx_description
1 polymer ?
#
loop_
_entity_poly.entity_id
_entity_poly.type
_entity_poly.pdbx_seq_one_letter_code
_entity_poly.pdbx_strand_id
1 'polypeptide(L)'
;MRKYPQTKFSIFGTGLKIGLVVEVGILATSFIWFKRLNNSQGLRYEYSQKHPKFLEYYYKVDDMIGNSQIRKSDHEAWKKE
;
A
#
# COMPACT_ATOMS: atom_id res chain seq x y z
N MET A 1 47.97 -30.41 -10.65
CA MET A 1 46.69 -29.99 -11.27
C MET A 1 45.87 -29.21 -10.24
N ARG A 2 45.71 -27.89 -10.41
CA ARG A 2 44.86 -27.05 -9.52
C ARG A 2 43.39 -27.23 -9.95
N LYS A 3 42.55 -27.77 -9.06
CA LYS A 3 41.10 -27.82 -9.26
C LYS A 3 40.53 -26.45 -8.90
N TYR A 4 40.03 -25.71 -9.88
CA TYR A 4 39.29 -24.47 -9.64
C TYR A 4 37.90 -24.79 -9.05
N PRO A 5 37.44 -24.08 -8.01
CA PRO A 5 36.10 -24.28 -7.47
C PRO A 5 35.07 -23.77 -8.47
N GLN A 6 34.22 -24.68 -8.96
CA GLN A 6 33.04 -24.36 -9.74
C GLN A 6 31.98 -23.78 -8.81
N THR A 7 32.00 -22.46 -8.59
CA THR A 7 30.95 -21.74 -7.87
C THR A 7 29.68 -21.78 -8.70
N LYS A 8 28.79 -22.72 -8.38
CA LYS A 8 27.42 -22.76 -8.93
C LYS A 8 26.61 -21.62 -8.31
N PHE A 9 26.70 -20.42 -8.87
CA PHE A 9 25.76 -19.34 -8.56
C PHE A 9 24.38 -19.73 -9.08
N SER A 10 23.51 -20.23 -8.19
CA SER A 10 22.10 -20.49 -8.51
C SER A 10 21.33 -19.17 -8.53
N ILE A 11 21.29 -18.53 -9.69
CA ILE A 11 20.61 -17.25 -9.93
C ILE A 11 19.09 -17.36 -9.69
N PHE A 12 18.53 -18.56 -9.87
CA PHE A 12 17.11 -18.85 -9.67
C PHE A 12 16.64 -18.68 -8.21
N GLY A 13 17.48 -19.02 -7.23
CA GLY A 13 17.12 -18.88 -5.81
C GLY A 13 17.20 -17.43 -5.30
N THR A 14 18.04 -16.60 -5.93
CA THR A 14 18.25 -15.21 -5.51
C THR A 14 17.14 -14.30 -6.03
N GLY A 15 16.70 -14.48 -7.28
CA GLY A 15 15.59 -13.68 -7.86
C GLY A 15 14.28 -13.85 -7.09
N LEU A 16 13.94 -15.09 -6.70
CA LEU A 16 12.72 -15.38 -5.94
C LEU A 16 12.72 -14.70 -4.55
N LYS A 17 13.87 -14.70 -3.87
CA LYS A 17 14.02 -14.04 -2.56
C LYS A 17 13.84 -12.53 -2.66
N ILE A 18 14.42 -11.90 -3.69
CA ILE A 18 14.28 -10.46 -3.92
C ILE A 18 12.82 -10.12 -4.24
N GLY A 19 12.16 -10.90 -5.11
CA GLY A 19 10.75 -10.72 -5.42
C GLY A 19 9.86 -10.77 -4.17
N LEU A 20 10.05 -11.79 -3.33
CA LEU A 20 9.29 -11.94 -2.09
C LEU A 20 9.50 -10.78 -1.12
N VAL A 21 10.74 -10.29 -0.95
CA VAL A 21 11.03 -9.13 -0.09
C VAL A 21 10.34 -7.87 -0.62
N VAL A 22 10.36 -7.66 -1.92
CA VAL A 22 9.71 -6.50 -2.56
C VAL A 22 8.19 -6.57 -2.39
N GLU A 23 7.58 -7.72 -2.65
CA GLU A 23 6.14 -7.92 -2.48
C GLU A 23 5.70 -7.68 -1.03
N VAL A 24 6.40 -8.28 -0.06
CA VAL A 24 6.12 -8.06 1.37
C VAL A 24 6.28 -6.59 1.75
N GLY A 25 7.30 -5.91 1.21
CA GLY A 25 7.51 -4.47 1.43
C GLY A 25 6.36 -3.62 0.91
N ILE A 26 5.87 -3.90 -0.30
CA ILE A 26 4.74 -3.18 -0.92
C ILE A 26 3.45 -3.44 -0.12
N LEU A 27 3.21 -4.69 0.29
CA LEU A 27 2.03 -5.02 1.09
C LEU A 27 2.06 -4.35 2.47
N ALA A 28 3.21 -4.38 3.15
CA ALA A 28 3.37 -3.76 4.46
C ALA A 28 3.18 -2.24 4.42
N THR A 29 3.79 -1.58 3.43
CA THR A 29 3.64 -0.12 3.25
C THR A 29 2.21 0.26 2.93
N SER A 30 1.55 -0.49 2.04
CA SER A 30 0.14 -0.30 1.70
C SER A 30 -0.77 -0.46 2.93
N PHE A 31 -0.53 -1.49 3.75
CA PHE A 31 -1.30 -1.72 4.97
C PHE A 31 -1.12 -0.62 6.02
N ILE A 32 0.12 -0.18 6.26
CA ILE A 32 0.41 0.93 7.19
C ILE A 32 -0.32 2.19 6.73
N TRP A 33 -0.28 2.47 5.43
CA TRP A 33 -0.93 3.64 4.88
C TRP A 33 -2.45 3.58 5.03
N PHE A 34 -3.07 2.44 4.67
CA PHE A 34 -4.51 2.22 4.87
C PHE A 34 -4.92 2.40 6.34
N LYS A 35 -4.13 1.85 7.28
CA LYS A 35 -4.35 2.03 8.72
C LYS A 35 -4.26 3.50 9.14
N ARG A 36 -3.32 4.28 8.60
CA ARG A 36 -3.20 5.71 8.90
C ARG A 36 -4.42 6.48 8.39
N LEU A 37 -4.85 6.22 7.16
CA LEU A 37 -6.05 6.87 6.62
C LEU A 37 -7.31 6.52 7.40
N ASN A 38 -7.50 5.28 7.83
CA ASN A 38 -8.67 4.90 8.64
C ASN A 38 -8.77 5.71 9.93
N ASN A 39 -7.64 6.04 10.54
CA ASN A 39 -7.59 6.71 11.85
C ASN A 39 -7.59 8.24 11.77
N SER A 40 -7.45 8.86 10.59
CA SER A 40 -7.32 10.31 10.49
C SER A 40 -8.11 10.90 9.32
N GLN A 41 -9.21 11.57 9.65
CA GLN A 41 -9.99 12.36 8.70
C GLN A 41 -9.20 13.56 8.14
N GLY A 42 -8.34 14.18 8.95
CA GLY A 42 -7.49 15.29 8.51
C GLY A 42 -6.49 14.87 7.44
N LEU A 43 -5.88 13.69 7.57
CA LEU A 43 -5.03 13.14 6.51
C LEU A 43 -5.85 12.84 5.25
N ARG A 44 -7.04 12.26 5.39
CA ARG A 44 -7.92 12.03 4.23
C ARG A 44 -8.27 13.35 3.52
N TYR A 45 -8.49 14.43 4.26
CA TYR A 45 -8.73 15.76 3.69
C TYR A 45 -7.49 16.31 2.98
N GLU A 46 -6.31 16.23 3.57
CA GLU A 46 -5.08 16.65 2.90
C GLU A 46 -4.88 15.91 1.57
N TYR A 47 -5.14 14.61 1.57
CA TYR A 47 -5.05 13.78 0.38
C TYR A 47 -6.17 14.07 -0.62
N SER A 48 -7.37 14.52 -0.19
CA SER A 48 -8.42 14.94 -1.11
C SER A 48 -7.97 16.16 -1.93
N GLN A 49 -7.18 17.06 -1.32
CA GLN A 49 -6.66 18.26 -1.96
C GLN A 49 -5.43 17.97 -2.84
N LYS A 50 -4.46 17.21 -2.33
CA LYS A 50 -3.17 17.00 -3.01
C LYS A 50 -3.17 15.80 -3.96
N HIS A 51 -3.89 14.73 -3.62
CA HIS A 51 -3.83 13.45 -4.30
C HIS A 51 -5.23 12.77 -4.39
N PRO A 52 -6.22 13.41 -5.03
CA PRO A 52 -7.61 12.94 -5.01
C PRO A 52 -7.79 11.54 -5.59
N LYS A 53 -6.99 11.17 -6.62
CA LYS A 53 -7.03 9.81 -7.20
C LYS A 53 -6.63 8.73 -6.20
N PHE A 54 -5.71 9.04 -5.29
CA PHE A 54 -5.22 8.09 -4.31
C PHE A 54 -6.22 7.92 -3.16
N LEU A 55 -6.86 9.01 -2.74
CA LEU A 55 -7.99 8.93 -1.81
C LEU A 55 -9.17 8.15 -2.41
N GLU A 56 -9.46 8.31 -3.70
CA GLU A 56 -10.50 7.52 -4.37
C GLU A 56 -10.15 6.02 -4.41
N TYR A 57 -8.88 5.68 -4.63
CA TYR A 57 -8.44 4.28 -4.55
C TYR A 57 -8.64 3.72 -3.14
N TYR A 58 -8.29 4.49 -2.11
CA TYR A 58 -8.56 4.12 -0.72
C TYR A 58 -10.04 3.85 -0.48
N TYR A 59 -10.95 4.73 -0.93
CA TYR A 59 -12.38 4.49 -0.78
C TYR A 59 -12.86 3.25 -1.52
N LYS A 60 -12.35 2.99 -2.72
CA LYS A 60 -12.69 1.76 -3.46
C LYS A 60 -12.25 0.51 -2.69
N VAL A 61 -11.07 0.53 -2.09
CA VAL A 61 -10.58 -0.58 -1.26
C VAL A 61 -11.43 -0.74 0.00
N ASP A 62 -11.77 0.35 0.69
CA ASP A 62 -12.66 0.33 1.87
C ASP A 62 -14.05 -0.23 1.51
N ASP A 63 -14.63 0.23 0.40
CA ASP A 63 -15.91 -0.25 -0.14
C ASP A 63 -15.86 -1.74 -0.53
N MET A 64 -14.75 -2.21 -1.12
CA MET A 64 -14.54 -3.63 -1.45
C MET A 64 -14.50 -4.52 -0.20
N ILE A 65 -14.02 -3.99 0.92
CA ILE A 65 -13.99 -4.70 2.22
C ILE A 65 -15.34 -4.55 2.94
N GLY A 66 -16.31 -3.86 2.33
CA GLY A 66 -17.67 -3.70 2.83
C GLY A 66 -17.88 -2.48 3.73
N ASN A 67 -16.88 -1.60 3.83
CA ASN A 67 -16.97 -0.38 4.62
C ASN A 67 -17.16 0.83 3.70
N SER A 68 -18.37 1.40 3.70
CA SER A 68 -18.70 2.62 2.94
C SER A 68 -18.94 3.83 3.84
N GLN A 69 -18.73 3.69 5.15
CA GLN A 69 -19.08 4.71 6.14
C GLN A 69 -18.05 5.86 6.14
N ILE A 70 -16.77 5.55 5.90
CA ILE A 70 -15.70 6.54 5.93
C ILE A 70 -15.90 7.59 4.82
N ARG A 71 -16.19 7.14 3.59
CA ARG A 71 -16.45 8.04 2.46
C ARG A 71 -17.64 8.96 2.72
N LYS A 72 -18.72 8.42 3.27
CA LYS A 72 -19.92 9.21 3.61
C LYS A 72 -19.62 10.25 4.67
N SER A 73 -18.95 9.83 5.75
CA SER A 73 -18.54 10.72 6.85
C SER A 73 -17.63 11.86 6.38
N ASP A 74 -16.66 11.56 5.52
CA ASP A 74 -15.77 12.57 4.94
C ASP A 74 -16.54 13.55 4.06
N HIS A 75 -17.40 13.05 3.19
CA HIS A 75 -18.22 13.89 2.32
C HIS A 75 -19.19 14.78 3.11
N GLU A 76 -19.78 14.29 4.20
CA GLU A 76 -20.63 15.09 5.09
C GLU A 76 -19.84 16.15 5.85
N ALA A 77 -18.63 15.82 6.31
CA ALA A 77 -17.78 16.76 7.04
C ALA A 77 -17.28 17.89 6.12
N TRP A 78 -16.84 17.55 4.90
CA TRP A 78 -16.26 18.52 3.97
C TRP A 78 -17.28 19.27 3.13
N LYS A 79 -18.54 18.80 3.04
CA LYS A 79 -19.65 19.58 2.46
C LYS A 79 -20.14 20.72 3.35
N LYS A 80 -19.76 20.71 4.63
CA LYS A 80 -20.12 21.75 5.62
C LYS A 80 -19.09 22.88 5.72
N GLU A 81 -17.97 22.76 4.99
CA GLU A 81 -17.05 23.87 4.71
C GLU A 81 -17.46 24.60 3.42
#